data_AF-A0A954SHB7-F1
#
_entry.id   AF-A0A954SHB7-F1
#
_cell.length_a   1.000
_cell.length_b   1.000
_cell.length_c   1.000
_cell.angle_alpha   90.00
_cell.angle_beta   90.00
_cell.angle_gamma   90.00
#
_symmetry.space_group_name_H-M   'P 1'
#
loop_
_entity.id
_entity.type
_entity.pdbx_description
1 polymer ?
#
loop_
_entity_poly.entity_id
_entity_poly.type
_entity_poly.pdbx_seq_one_letter_code
_entity_poly.pdbx_strand_id
1 'polypeptide(L)'
;MNALMTRITMLIAIAAGAATAMGDQREAFFESRIRPVLVEHCYSCHSADAKQLRGGLLLDSSESTLAGGDSGPAIIPGQPEESLLVSALRHESFEMPPDRRLPEEIINDFRKWIRDGAFDPRQGGKVVKRTSIDLEQGRQFWSFQPVRRPNIPAVSSDWPVNEIDRFVAARHHGAAVQPAQDAEPWQIVRRLHFILTGLPPTIDELRQFELAWSRDRSLAVADEVQRLLQSPRFGERFGRHWLDVTRFAESSGGGRSLMYPHAWRFRDYVIRS
;
A
#
# COMPACT_ATOMS: atom_id res chain seq x y z
N MET A 1 -62.78 -31.90 -27.27
CA MET A 1 -61.94 -30.80 -26.74
C MET A 1 -61.75 -30.82 -25.22
N ASN A 2 -62.48 -31.62 -24.42
CA ASN A 2 -62.34 -31.63 -22.95
C ASN A 2 -61.32 -32.62 -22.35
N ALA A 3 -60.75 -33.55 -23.13
CA ALA A 3 -59.79 -34.54 -22.60
C ALA A 3 -58.32 -34.07 -22.62
N LEU A 4 -58.00 -33.02 -23.38
CA LEU A 4 -56.63 -32.51 -23.53
C LEU A 4 -56.27 -31.50 -22.43
N MET A 5 -57.23 -30.70 -21.95
CA MET A 5 -57.00 -29.72 -20.88
C MET A 5 -56.80 -30.37 -19.50
N THR A 6 -57.45 -31.51 -19.21
CA THR A 6 -57.30 -32.21 -17.92
C THR A 6 -55.92 -32.83 -17.73
N ARG A 7 -55.24 -33.23 -18.82
CA ARG A 7 -53.88 -33.80 -18.77
C ARG A 7 -52.80 -32.74 -18.57
N ILE A 8 -52.98 -31.53 -19.09
CA ILE A 8 -52.02 -30.42 -18.91
C ILE A 8 -52.07 -29.88 -17.46
N THR A 9 -53.25 -29.85 -16.84
CA THR A 9 -53.42 -29.39 -15.46
C THR A 9 -52.80 -30.36 -14.43
N MET A 10 -52.79 -31.66 -14.71
CA MET A 10 -52.21 -32.68 -13.83
C MET A 10 -50.66 -32.75 -13.89
N LEU A 11 -50.07 -32.43 -15.04
CA LEU A 11 -48.60 -32.36 -15.23
C LEU A 11 -47.97 -31.14 -14.52
N ILE A 12 -48.68 -30.00 -14.44
CA ILE A 12 -48.21 -28.79 -13.75
C ILE A 12 -48.22 -28.99 -12.23
N ALA A 13 -49.20 -29.72 -11.67
CA ALA A 13 -49.29 -29.99 -10.24
C ALA A 13 -48.20 -30.96 -9.73
N ILE A 14 -47.80 -31.96 -10.52
CA ILE A 14 -46.73 -32.91 -10.16
C ILE A 14 -45.35 -32.24 -10.18
N ALA A 15 -45.10 -31.36 -11.16
CA ALA A 15 -43.84 -30.61 -11.24
C ALA A 15 -43.66 -29.62 -10.06
N ALA A 16 -44.75 -29.00 -9.61
CA ALA A 16 -44.73 -28.10 -8.46
C ALA A 16 -44.41 -28.83 -7.14
N GLY A 17 -45.01 -30.01 -6.89
CA GLY A 17 -44.77 -30.78 -5.66
C GLY A 17 -43.36 -31.40 -5.57
N ALA A 18 -42.74 -31.75 -6.70
CA ALA A 18 -41.37 -32.25 -6.72
C ALA A 18 -40.33 -31.14 -6.43
N ALA A 19 -40.57 -29.92 -6.94
CA ALA A 19 -39.69 -28.78 -6.70
C ALA A 19 -39.69 -28.33 -5.24
N THR A 20 -40.87 -28.31 -4.58
CA THR A 20 -40.96 -27.97 -3.15
C THR A 20 -40.28 -29.01 -2.27
N ALA A 21 -40.48 -30.30 -2.51
CA ALA A 21 -39.84 -31.36 -1.73
C ALA A 21 -38.30 -31.35 -1.85
N MET A 22 -37.76 -30.99 -3.02
CA MET A 22 -36.32 -30.81 -3.22
C MET A 22 -35.76 -29.59 -2.49
N GLY A 23 -36.53 -28.50 -2.42
CA GLY A 23 -36.18 -27.30 -1.63
C GLY A 23 -36.06 -27.62 -0.14
N ASP A 24 -37.08 -28.26 0.42
CA ASP A 24 -37.13 -28.63 1.84
C ASP A 24 -35.96 -29.54 2.25
N GLN A 25 -35.57 -30.49 1.40
CA GLN A 25 -34.42 -31.37 1.68
C GLN A 25 -33.08 -30.63 1.65
N ARG A 26 -32.90 -29.68 0.73
CA ARG A 26 -31.67 -28.89 0.63
C ARG A 26 -31.53 -27.94 1.80
N GLU A 27 -32.63 -27.31 2.21
CA GLU A 27 -32.68 -26.46 3.38
C GLU A 27 -32.36 -27.24 4.65
N ALA A 28 -33.01 -28.40 4.86
CA ALA A 28 -32.74 -29.26 6.01
C ALA A 28 -31.26 -29.70 6.07
N PHE A 29 -30.65 -30.03 4.93
CA PHE A 29 -29.24 -30.38 4.86
C PHE A 29 -28.35 -29.18 5.24
N PHE A 30 -28.63 -27.99 4.71
CA PHE A 30 -27.87 -26.79 5.03
C PHE A 30 -27.95 -26.45 6.53
N GLU A 31 -29.15 -26.41 7.09
CA GLU A 31 -29.39 -26.04 8.49
C GLU A 31 -28.81 -27.04 9.48
N SER A 32 -28.77 -28.34 9.13
CA SER A 32 -28.26 -29.39 10.03
C SER A 32 -26.77 -29.71 9.86
N ARG A 33 -26.20 -29.55 8.65
CA ARG A 33 -24.84 -30.01 8.33
C ARG A 33 -23.86 -28.87 8.05
N ILE A 34 -24.32 -27.74 7.50
CA ILE A 34 -23.45 -26.67 7.01
C ILE A 34 -23.45 -25.48 7.98
N ARG A 35 -24.63 -24.92 8.30
CA ARG A 35 -24.73 -23.73 9.15
C ARG A 35 -24.05 -23.89 10.51
N PRO A 36 -24.20 -25.01 11.26
CA PRO A 36 -23.56 -25.13 12.56
C PRO A 36 -22.04 -25.01 12.49
N VAL A 37 -21.43 -25.60 11.45
CA VAL A 37 -19.98 -25.55 11.21
C VAL A 37 -19.53 -24.14 10.84
N LEU A 38 -20.29 -23.43 9.98
CA LEU A 38 -19.99 -22.04 9.63
C LEU A 38 -20.02 -21.14 10.87
N VAL A 39 -21.01 -21.31 11.74
CA VAL A 39 -21.16 -20.55 12.99
C VAL A 39 -19.99 -20.83 13.93
N GLU A 40 -19.66 -22.10 14.15
CA GLU A 40 -18.66 -22.52 15.13
C GLU A 40 -17.22 -22.21 14.69
N HIS A 41 -16.92 -22.38 13.40
CA HIS A 41 -15.54 -22.40 12.92
C HIS A 41 -15.18 -21.29 11.93
N CYS A 42 -16.15 -20.56 11.36
CA CYS A 42 -15.88 -19.59 10.30
C CYS A 42 -16.23 -18.15 10.68
N TYR A 43 -17.35 -17.93 11.38
CA TYR A 43 -17.90 -16.59 11.58
C TYR A 43 -17.04 -15.66 12.44
N SER A 44 -16.19 -16.18 13.31
CA SER A 44 -15.27 -15.37 14.12
C SER A 44 -14.35 -14.48 13.28
N CYS A 45 -14.06 -14.89 12.04
CA CYS A 45 -13.20 -14.19 11.08
C CYS A 45 -13.90 -13.84 9.75
N HIS A 46 -14.98 -14.54 9.39
CA HIS A 46 -15.65 -14.45 8.07
C HIS A 46 -17.15 -14.16 8.18
N SER A 47 -17.55 -13.23 9.05
CA SER A 47 -18.93 -12.74 9.16
C SER A 47 -18.96 -11.21 9.29
N ALA A 48 -20.13 -10.61 9.09
CA ALA A 48 -20.32 -9.17 9.20
C ALA A 48 -20.08 -8.64 10.62
N ASP A 49 -20.23 -9.51 11.62
CA ASP A 49 -20.00 -9.22 13.04
C ASP A 49 -18.60 -9.63 13.53
N ALA A 50 -17.74 -10.13 12.62
CA ALA A 50 -16.36 -10.48 12.95
C ALA A 50 -15.58 -9.23 13.39
N LYS A 51 -14.89 -9.33 14.54
CA LYS A 51 -14.02 -8.23 15.04
C LYS A 51 -12.90 -7.89 14.06
N GLN A 52 -12.41 -8.89 13.33
CA GLN A 52 -11.42 -8.74 12.27
C GLN A 52 -11.84 -9.59 11.08
N LEU A 53 -12.32 -8.92 10.02
CA LEU A 53 -12.67 -9.59 8.78
C LEU A 53 -11.40 -10.05 8.05
N ARG A 54 -11.30 -11.36 7.76
CA ARG A 54 -10.14 -11.95 7.08
C ARG A 54 -10.43 -12.18 5.60
N GLY A 55 -9.50 -11.77 4.74
CA GLY A 55 -9.55 -12.01 3.29
C GLY A 55 -10.76 -11.42 2.58
N GLY A 56 -11.38 -10.37 3.14
CA GLY A 56 -12.57 -9.73 2.59
C GLY A 56 -13.78 -10.68 2.42
N LEU A 57 -13.77 -11.85 3.06
CA LEU A 57 -14.73 -12.92 2.83
C LEU A 57 -15.78 -12.98 3.94
N LEU A 58 -17.05 -13.02 3.53
CA LEU A 58 -18.22 -13.10 4.39
C LEU A 58 -19.04 -14.35 4.06
N LEU A 59 -19.19 -15.26 5.03
CA LEU A 59 -19.84 -16.57 4.88
C LEU A 59 -21.18 -16.67 5.59
N ASP A 60 -21.73 -15.55 6.07
CA ASP A 60 -22.91 -15.45 6.93
C ASP A 60 -24.23 -15.19 6.19
N SER A 61 -24.17 -15.01 4.86
CA SER A 61 -25.34 -14.93 3.97
C SER A 61 -25.08 -15.62 2.64
N SER A 62 -26.15 -15.90 1.88
CA SER A 62 -26.05 -16.50 0.55
C SER A 62 -25.33 -15.56 -0.42
N GLU A 63 -25.73 -14.29 -0.45
CA GLU A 63 -25.20 -13.29 -1.37
C GLU A 63 -23.71 -13.03 -1.12
N SER A 64 -23.30 -12.95 0.14
CA SER A 64 -21.91 -12.70 0.52
C SER A 64 -21.01 -13.91 0.24
N THR A 65 -21.52 -15.12 0.51
CA THR A 65 -20.79 -16.37 0.25
C THR A 65 -20.48 -16.53 -1.24
N LEU A 66 -21.45 -16.21 -2.10
CA LEU A 66 -21.29 -16.25 -3.56
C LEU A 66 -20.42 -15.12 -4.10
N ALA A 67 -20.43 -13.94 -3.48
CA ALA A 67 -19.54 -12.84 -3.88
C ALA A 67 -18.04 -13.22 -3.69
N GLY A 68 -17.74 -14.00 -2.65
CA GLY A 68 -16.38 -14.44 -2.30
C GLY A 68 -15.53 -13.34 -1.67
N GLY A 69 -14.22 -13.57 -1.58
CA GLY A 69 -13.28 -12.67 -0.91
C GLY A 69 -12.21 -12.09 -1.83
N ASP A 70 -11.15 -11.55 -1.25
CA ASP A 70 -10.02 -10.93 -1.97
C ASP A 70 -9.32 -11.91 -2.93
N SER A 71 -9.32 -13.20 -2.59
CA SER A 71 -8.74 -14.28 -3.41
C SER A 71 -9.66 -14.81 -4.52
N GLY A 72 -10.80 -14.17 -4.77
CA GLY A 72 -11.79 -14.64 -5.74
C GLY A 72 -12.96 -15.43 -5.12
N PRO A 73 -13.77 -16.12 -5.95
CA PRO A 73 -14.95 -16.86 -5.49
C PRO A 73 -14.56 -17.92 -4.45
N ALA A 74 -15.23 -17.91 -3.29
CA ALA A 74 -15.01 -18.94 -2.26
C ALA A 74 -15.70 -20.25 -2.65
N ILE A 75 -16.86 -20.16 -3.29
CA ILE A 75 -17.68 -21.29 -3.72
C ILE A 75 -18.06 -21.10 -5.18
N ILE A 76 -17.94 -22.17 -5.96
CA ILE A 76 -18.46 -22.29 -7.32
C ILE A 76 -19.54 -23.38 -7.28
N PRO A 77 -20.84 -23.02 -7.30
CA PRO A 77 -21.94 -23.99 -7.25
C PRO A 77 -21.80 -25.08 -8.31
N GLY A 78 -21.94 -26.35 -7.89
CA GLY A 78 -21.76 -27.54 -8.74
C GLY A 78 -20.31 -28.01 -8.88
N GLN A 79 -19.32 -27.21 -8.49
CA GLN A 79 -17.90 -27.46 -8.76
C GLN A 79 -17.06 -27.45 -7.46
N PRO A 80 -17.19 -28.49 -6.61
CA PRO A 80 -16.51 -28.51 -5.32
C PRO A 80 -14.98 -28.49 -5.43
N GLU A 81 -14.40 -29.14 -6.43
CA GLU A 81 -12.93 -29.20 -6.56
C GLU A 81 -12.32 -27.88 -7.08
N GLU A 82 -13.10 -27.03 -7.75
CA GLU A 82 -12.69 -25.68 -8.18
C GLU A 82 -13.02 -24.61 -7.13
N SER A 83 -13.73 -24.98 -6.06
CA SER A 83 -14.13 -24.06 -5.00
C SER A 83 -13.01 -23.88 -3.97
N LEU A 84 -12.53 -22.65 -3.81
CA LEU A 84 -11.46 -22.31 -2.86
C LEU A 84 -11.78 -22.72 -1.42
N LEU A 85 -13.05 -22.67 -1.02
CA LEU A 85 -13.48 -23.10 0.31
C LEU A 85 -13.11 -24.58 0.57
N VAL A 86 -13.28 -25.46 -0.41
CA VAL A 86 -12.98 -26.90 -0.24
C VAL A 86 -11.48 -27.13 -0.11
N SER A 87 -10.66 -26.51 -0.97
CA SER A 87 -9.20 -26.63 -0.86
C SER A 87 -8.68 -26.02 0.45
N ALA A 88 -9.31 -24.95 0.94
CA ALA A 88 -8.95 -24.34 2.21
C ALA A 88 -9.31 -25.22 3.42
N LEU A 89 -10.47 -25.89 3.39
CA LEU A 89 -10.88 -26.85 4.43
C LEU A 89 -10.00 -28.11 4.44
N ARG A 90 -9.47 -28.50 3.29
CA ARG A 90 -8.52 -29.63 3.14
C ARG A 90 -7.08 -29.26 3.49
N HIS A 91 -6.80 -27.98 3.77
CA HIS A 91 -5.45 -27.44 3.99
C HIS A 91 -4.52 -27.63 2.77
N GLU A 92 -5.06 -27.49 1.56
CA GLU A 92 -4.31 -27.61 0.29
C GLU A 92 -3.95 -26.24 -0.31
N SER A 93 -4.65 -25.18 0.11
CA SER A 93 -4.38 -23.80 -0.28
C SER A 93 -4.10 -22.95 0.96
N PHE A 94 -5.13 -22.32 1.53
CA PHE A 94 -5.10 -21.70 2.84
C PHE A 94 -5.47 -22.73 3.91
N GLU A 95 -4.96 -22.60 5.14
CA GLU A 95 -5.33 -23.50 6.23
C GLU A 95 -6.54 -22.93 6.97
N MET A 96 -7.74 -23.48 6.73
CA MET A 96 -8.98 -23.02 7.37
C MET A 96 -9.77 -24.17 8.02
N PRO A 97 -10.15 -24.06 9.30
CA PRO A 97 -9.65 -23.10 10.29
C PRO A 97 -8.12 -23.21 10.51
N PRO A 98 -7.43 -22.12 10.90
CA PRO A 98 -5.97 -22.09 11.01
C PRO A 98 -5.45 -22.94 12.17
N ASP A 99 -6.22 -23.10 13.25
CA ASP A 99 -5.76 -23.79 14.46
C ASP A 99 -5.91 -25.32 14.36
N ARG A 100 -6.80 -25.81 13.48
CA ARG A 100 -7.08 -27.24 13.30
C ARG A 100 -7.81 -27.52 12.00
N ARG A 101 -7.46 -28.63 11.35
CA ARG A 101 -8.24 -29.19 10.23
C ARG A 101 -9.56 -29.78 10.73
N LEU A 102 -10.65 -29.58 9.98
CA LEU A 102 -11.95 -30.19 10.28
C LEU A 102 -11.92 -31.70 9.98
N PRO A 103 -12.76 -32.51 10.65
CA PRO A 103 -12.95 -33.91 10.31
C PRO A 103 -13.36 -34.11 8.84
N GLU A 104 -12.87 -35.19 8.23
CA GLU A 104 -13.11 -35.47 6.81
C GLU A 104 -14.61 -35.62 6.47
N GLU A 105 -15.42 -36.09 7.41
CA GLU A 105 -16.89 -36.14 7.27
C GLU A 105 -17.51 -34.75 7.06
N ILE A 106 -17.05 -33.76 7.82
CA ILE A 106 -17.51 -32.37 7.68
C ILE A 106 -17.06 -31.80 6.33
N ILE A 107 -15.80 -32.03 5.94
CA ILE A 107 -15.29 -31.59 4.64
C ILE A 107 -16.13 -32.20 3.50
N ASN A 108 -16.51 -33.48 3.63
CA ASN A 108 -17.36 -34.16 2.65
C ASN A 108 -18.79 -33.60 2.60
N ASP A 109 -19.35 -33.15 3.73
CA ASP A 109 -20.64 -32.45 3.74
C ASP A 109 -20.56 -31.14 2.96
N PHE A 110 -19.49 -30.35 3.13
CA PHE A 110 -19.27 -29.13 2.34
C PHE A 110 -19.11 -29.42 0.85
N ARG A 111 -18.32 -30.46 0.50
CA ARG A 111 -18.17 -30.90 -0.90
C ARG A 111 -19.50 -31.31 -1.51
N LYS A 112 -20.32 -32.07 -0.77
CA LYS A 112 -21.66 -32.48 -1.22
C LYS A 112 -22.58 -31.27 -1.38
N TRP A 113 -22.63 -30.38 -0.40
CA TRP A 113 -23.43 -29.17 -0.45
C TRP A 113 -23.10 -28.31 -1.67
N ILE A 114 -21.81 -28.08 -1.95
CA ILE A 114 -21.37 -27.32 -3.11
C ILE A 114 -21.74 -28.04 -4.41
N ARG A 115 -21.51 -29.36 -4.50
CA ARG A 115 -21.89 -30.18 -5.65
C ARG A 115 -23.40 -30.10 -5.95
N ASP A 116 -24.23 -30.03 -4.91
CA ASP A 116 -25.69 -29.94 -5.01
C ASP A 116 -26.20 -28.51 -5.30
N GLY A 117 -25.28 -27.57 -5.57
CA GLY A 117 -25.58 -26.20 -5.97
C GLY A 117 -25.43 -25.16 -4.86
N ALA A 118 -24.83 -25.52 -3.72
CA ALA A 118 -24.58 -24.63 -2.60
C ALA A 118 -25.83 -23.87 -2.11
N PHE A 119 -26.97 -24.57 -2.03
CA PHE A 119 -28.23 -23.97 -1.59
C PHE A 119 -28.10 -23.36 -0.19
N ASP A 120 -28.49 -22.10 -0.05
CA ASP A 120 -28.37 -21.34 1.19
C ASP A 120 -29.63 -20.46 1.36
N PRO A 121 -30.46 -20.70 2.39
CA PRO A 121 -31.69 -19.95 2.62
C PRO A 121 -31.45 -18.55 3.23
N ARG A 122 -30.23 -18.25 3.68
CA ARG A 122 -29.90 -16.96 4.35
C ARG A 122 -30.00 -15.80 3.37
N GLN A 123 -30.65 -14.72 3.79
CA GLN A 123 -30.83 -13.48 3.03
C GLN A 123 -30.17 -12.30 3.75
N GLY A 124 -29.95 -11.19 3.03
CA GLY A 124 -29.68 -9.88 3.65
C GLY A 124 -28.21 -9.63 4.02
N GLY A 125 -27.29 -10.24 3.26
CA GLY A 125 -25.84 -10.07 3.45
C GLY A 125 -25.27 -8.71 3.11
N LYS A 126 -24.25 -8.28 3.86
CA LYS A 126 -23.32 -7.26 3.38
C LYS A 126 -22.38 -7.93 2.37
N VAL A 127 -22.22 -7.32 1.20
CA VAL A 127 -21.19 -7.74 0.23
C VAL A 127 -20.01 -6.79 0.37
N VAL A 128 -18.85 -7.34 0.72
CA VAL A 128 -17.59 -6.57 0.68
C VAL A 128 -17.28 -6.35 -0.80
N LYS A 129 -17.29 -5.10 -1.26
CA LYS A 129 -16.83 -4.77 -2.60
C LYS A 129 -15.35 -5.15 -2.70
N ARG A 130 -15.02 -6.05 -3.63
CA ARG A 130 -13.63 -6.29 -4.02
C ARG A 130 -12.99 -4.96 -4.40
N THR A 131 -11.94 -4.59 -3.68
CA THR A 131 -11.12 -3.45 -4.08
C THR A 131 -10.17 -3.96 -5.16
N SER A 132 -10.60 -3.94 -6.42
CA SER A 132 -9.69 -4.21 -7.53
C SER A 132 -8.72 -3.04 -7.66
N ILE A 133 -7.43 -3.34 -7.81
CA ILE A 133 -6.45 -2.32 -8.20
C ILE A 133 -6.79 -1.90 -9.63
N ASP A 134 -7.25 -0.66 -9.80
CA ASP A 134 -7.42 -0.06 -11.11
C ASP A 134 -6.03 0.28 -11.67
N LEU A 135 -5.50 -0.63 -12.50
CA LEU A 135 -4.19 -0.47 -13.12
C LEU A 135 -4.15 0.72 -14.08
N GLU A 136 -5.26 1.07 -14.73
CA GLU A 136 -5.32 2.23 -15.62
C GLU A 136 -5.23 3.53 -14.82
N GLN A 137 -5.97 3.63 -13.73
CA GLN A 137 -5.83 4.76 -12.80
C GLN A 137 -4.44 4.79 -12.17
N GLY A 138 -3.91 3.63 -11.76
CA GLY A 138 -2.57 3.50 -11.20
C GLY A 138 -1.50 4.04 -12.15
N ARG A 139 -1.58 3.72 -13.45
CA ARG A 139 -0.67 4.24 -14.47
C ARG A 139 -0.64 5.76 -14.53
N GLN A 140 -1.71 6.46 -14.18
CA GLN A 140 -1.78 7.93 -14.20
C GLN A 140 -1.01 8.61 -13.06
N PHE A 141 -0.50 7.86 -12.08
CA PHE A 141 0.28 8.42 -10.99
C PHE A 141 1.58 9.07 -11.50
N TRP A 142 1.94 10.23 -10.95
CA TRP A 142 2.99 11.11 -11.52
C TRP A 142 4.35 10.43 -11.72
N SER A 143 4.72 9.48 -10.85
CA SER A 143 6.02 8.77 -10.93
C SER A 143 6.05 7.65 -11.97
N PHE A 144 4.89 7.23 -12.49
CA PHE A 144 4.77 6.23 -13.54
C PHE A 144 4.59 6.84 -14.93
N GLN A 145 4.47 8.17 -15.00
CA GLN A 145 4.38 8.90 -16.25
C GLN A 145 5.79 9.21 -16.79
N PRO A 146 6.00 9.18 -18.12
CA PRO A 146 7.27 9.61 -18.72
C PRO A 146 7.60 11.05 -18.33
N VAL A 147 8.86 11.31 -17.98
CA VAL A 147 9.33 12.66 -17.69
C VAL A 147 9.28 13.50 -18.98
N ARG A 148 8.55 14.61 -18.94
CA ARG A 148 8.46 15.57 -20.05
C ARG A 148 9.14 16.87 -19.66
N ARG A 149 9.88 17.46 -20.59
CA ARG A 149 10.45 18.80 -20.39
C ARG A 149 9.33 19.84 -20.55
N PRO A 150 8.97 20.60 -19.50
CA PRO A 150 7.93 21.61 -19.59
C PRO A 150 8.42 22.82 -20.40
N ASN A 151 7.48 23.54 -21.01
CA ASN A 151 7.78 24.85 -21.60
C ASN A 151 8.10 25.84 -20.49
N ILE A 152 9.24 26.52 -20.61
CA ILE A 152 9.70 27.51 -19.64
C ILE A 152 8.82 28.76 -19.76
N PRO A 153 8.19 29.25 -18.68
CA PRO A 153 7.36 30.44 -18.72
C PRO A 153 8.15 31.68 -19.11
N ALA A 154 7.58 32.48 -20.01
CA ALA A 154 8.06 33.84 -20.24
C ALA A 154 7.57 34.73 -19.10
N VAL A 155 8.50 35.34 -18.37
CA VAL A 155 8.21 36.24 -17.25
C VAL A 155 8.97 37.54 -17.48
N SER A 156 8.28 38.68 -17.41
CA SER A 156 8.88 40.02 -17.48
C SER A 156 9.31 40.46 -16.07
N SER A 157 10.41 39.90 -15.59
CA SER A 157 11.02 40.25 -14.31
C SER A 157 12.52 39.98 -14.39
N ASP A 158 13.31 40.81 -13.71
CA ASP A 158 14.76 40.66 -13.61
C ASP A 158 15.19 39.76 -12.44
N TRP A 159 14.23 39.33 -11.61
CA TRP A 159 14.47 38.43 -10.47
C TRP A 159 14.93 37.01 -10.87
N PRO A 160 14.36 36.34 -11.89
CA PRO A 160 14.77 34.99 -12.26
C PRO A 160 16.20 34.94 -12.81
N VAL A 161 17.08 34.18 -12.16
CA VAL A 161 18.48 34.01 -12.59
C VAL A 161 18.63 32.82 -13.54
N ASN A 162 17.81 31.78 -13.36
CA ASN A 162 17.83 30.58 -14.20
C ASN A 162 16.42 30.13 -14.66
N GLU A 163 16.36 29.04 -15.43
CA GLU A 163 15.11 28.51 -15.97
C GLU A 163 14.12 28.03 -14.89
N ILE A 164 14.61 27.52 -13.76
CA ILE A 164 13.79 27.09 -12.62
C ILE A 164 13.13 28.30 -11.98
N ASP A 165 13.88 29.38 -11.78
CA ASP A 165 13.37 30.62 -11.19
C ASP A 165 12.23 31.22 -12.02
N ARG A 166 12.21 31.01 -13.35
CA ARG A 166 11.11 31.46 -14.22
C ARG A 166 9.80 30.76 -13.90
N PHE A 167 9.82 29.48 -13.50
CA PHE A 167 8.62 28.79 -13.03
C PHE A 167 8.13 29.36 -11.70
N VAL A 168 9.05 29.67 -10.78
CA VAL A 168 8.73 30.27 -9.48
C VAL A 168 8.15 31.68 -9.67
N ALA A 169 8.78 32.49 -10.52
CA ALA A 169 8.34 33.85 -10.81
C ALA A 169 6.97 33.89 -11.51
N ALA A 170 6.70 32.95 -12.43
CA ALA A 170 5.37 32.82 -13.03
C ALA A 170 4.28 32.54 -11.98
N ARG A 171 4.59 31.72 -10.97
CA ARG A 171 3.68 31.46 -9.84
C ARG A 171 3.54 32.66 -8.92
N HIS A 172 4.62 33.37 -8.62
CA HIS A 172 4.58 34.62 -7.86
C HIS A 172 3.67 35.67 -8.51
N HIS A 173 3.82 35.89 -9.81
CA HIS A 173 2.96 36.80 -10.57
C HIS A 173 1.49 36.37 -10.52
N GLY A 174 1.19 35.09 -10.78
CA GLY A 174 -0.17 34.56 -10.73
C GLY A 174 -0.81 34.62 -9.33
N ALA A 175 0.00 34.58 -8.28
CA ALA A 175 -0.44 34.67 -6.88
C ALA A 175 -0.36 36.09 -6.28
N ALA A 176 0.07 37.09 -7.07
CA ALA A 176 0.34 38.45 -6.59
C ALA A 176 1.29 38.53 -5.37
N VAL A 177 2.26 37.60 -5.28
CA VAL A 177 3.28 37.56 -4.22
C VAL A 177 4.59 38.11 -4.76
N GLN A 178 5.26 38.95 -3.98
CA GLN A 178 6.60 39.45 -4.31
C GLN A 178 7.69 38.55 -3.70
N PRO A 179 8.81 38.31 -4.41
CA PRO A 179 9.95 37.61 -3.84
C PRO A 179 10.53 38.33 -2.61
N ALA A 180 11.10 37.57 -1.69
CA ALA A 180 11.86 38.13 -0.58
C ALA A 180 13.17 38.76 -1.09
N GLN A 181 13.70 39.72 -0.33
CA GLN A 181 15.01 40.29 -0.60
C GLN A 181 16.12 39.25 -0.38
N ASP A 182 17.18 39.37 -1.16
CA ASP A 182 18.38 38.54 -0.99
C ASP A 182 18.99 38.74 0.40
N ALA A 183 19.56 37.67 0.93
CA ALA A 183 20.29 37.72 2.19
C ALA A 183 21.63 38.46 2.03
N GLU A 184 22.07 39.09 3.13
CA GLU A 184 23.38 39.75 3.20
C GLU A 184 24.52 38.72 3.03
N PRO A 185 25.69 39.12 2.48
CA PRO A 185 26.79 38.20 2.17
C PRO A 185 27.25 37.36 3.35
N TRP A 186 27.34 37.97 4.55
CA TRP A 186 27.72 37.26 5.77
C TRP A 186 26.72 36.16 6.16
N GLN A 187 25.44 36.33 5.83
CA GLN A 187 24.40 35.32 6.08
C GLN A 187 24.55 34.15 5.10
N ILE A 188 24.84 34.44 3.83
CA ILE A 188 25.05 33.43 2.80
C ILE A 188 26.25 32.55 3.13
N VAL A 189 27.44 33.13 3.35
CA VAL A 189 28.64 32.35 3.67
C VAL A 189 28.46 31.53 4.95
N ARG A 190 27.83 32.09 5.97
CA ARG A 190 27.52 31.35 7.21
C ARG A 190 26.62 30.16 6.96
N ARG A 191 25.56 30.32 6.15
CA ARG A 191 24.65 29.21 5.79
C ARG A 191 25.36 28.13 4.99
N LEU A 192 26.17 28.53 3.99
CA LEU A 192 26.95 27.59 3.18
C LEU A 192 27.86 26.72 4.05
N HIS A 193 28.61 27.33 4.95
CA HIS A 193 29.48 26.63 5.89
C HIS A 193 28.72 25.65 6.80
N PHE A 194 27.66 26.10 7.48
CA PHE A 194 26.90 25.21 8.36
C PHE A 194 26.21 24.05 7.62
N ILE A 195 25.74 24.30 6.39
CA ILE A 195 25.09 23.26 5.58
C ILE A 195 26.13 22.25 5.11
N LEU A 196 27.23 22.72 4.51
CA LEU A 196 28.18 21.87 3.83
C LEU A 196 29.19 21.21 4.78
N THR A 197 29.69 21.94 5.78
CA THR A 197 30.74 21.44 6.70
C THR A 197 30.28 21.30 8.14
N GLY A 198 29.14 21.89 8.51
CA GLY A 198 28.64 21.88 9.90
C GLY A 198 29.38 22.82 10.85
N LEU A 199 30.35 23.58 10.35
CA LEU A 199 31.14 24.54 11.12
C LEU A 199 30.79 25.98 10.69
N PRO A 200 31.06 27.00 11.51
CA PRO A 200 30.98 28.40 11.07
C PRO A 200 32.20 28.79 10.22
N PRO A 201 32.08 29.83 9.35
CA PRO A 201 33.23 30.41 8.68
C PRO A 201 34.15 31.12 9.67
N THR A 202 35.44 31.15 9.37
CA THR A 202 36.40 32.02 10.06
C THR A 202 36.18 33.49 9.68
N ILE A 203 36.73 34.41 10.47
CA ILE A 203 36.64 35.85 10.19
C ILE A 203 37.32 36.20 8.85
N ASP A 204 38.43 35.54 8.51
CA ASP A 204 39.13 35.81 7.26
C ASP A 204 38.38 35.24 6.05
N GLU A 205 37.77 34.06 6.16
CA GLU A 205 36.90 33.51 5.11
C GLU A 205 35.68 34.42 4.89
N LEU A 206 35.09 34.98 5.96
CA LEU A 206 33.98 35.92 5.85
C LEU A 206 34.41 37.20 5.09
N ARG A 207 35.55 37.79 5.44
CA ARG A 207 36.09 38.98 4.75
C ARG A 207 36.41 38.69 3.28
N GLN A 208 37.02 37.53 3.00
CA GLN A 208 37.34 37.12 1.63
C GLN A 208 36.07 36.93 0.80
N PHE A 209 35.04 36.30 1.38
CA PHE A 209 33.75 36.13 0.73
C PHE A 209 33.07 37.46 0.46
N GLU A 210 33.05 38.39 1.41
CA GLU A 210 32.48 39.73 1.22
C GLU A 210 33.17 40.51 0.09
N LEU A 211 34.51 40.42 0.01
CA LEU A 211 35.27 41.01 -1.08
C LEU A 211 34.93 40.38 -2.43
N ALA A 212 34.85 39.05 -2.51
CA ALA A 212 34.46 38.34 -3.74
C ALA A 212 33.03 38.69 -4.15
N TRP A 213 32.10 38.69 -3.20
CA TRP A 213 30.69 39.01 -3.38
C TRP A 213 30.48 40.42 -3.95
N SER A 214 31.28 41.39 -3.50
CA SER A 214 31.22 42.76 -4.01
C SER A 214 31.60 42.89 -5.49
N ARG A 215 32.35 41.92 -6.03
CA ARG A 215 32.77 41.87 -7.44
C ARG A 215 31.77 41.09 -8.30
N ASP A 216 31.45 39.88 -7.87
CA ASP A 216 30.48 39.00 -8.52
C ASP A 216 29.86 38.05 -7.49
N ARG A 217 28.57 38.23 -7.21
CA ARG A 217 27.84 37.46 -6.20
C ARG A 217 27.70 35.99 -6.60
N SER A 218 27.38 35.74 -7.87
CA SER A 218 27.11 34.40 -8.38
C SER A 218 28.39 33.57 -8.38
N LEU A 219 29.49 34.18 -8.84
CA LEU A 219 30.80 33.53 -8.84
C LEU A 219 31.31 33.30 -7.40
N ALA A 220 31.16 34.28 -6.50
CA ALA A 220 31.55 34.14 -5.10
C ALA A 220 30.85 32.96 -4.40
N VAL A 221 29.56 32.77 -4.65
CA VAL A 221 28.81 31.61 -4.12
C VAL A 221 29.30 30.31 -4.73
N ALA A 222 29.47 30.26 -6.05
CA ALA A 222 29.91 29.04 -6.75
C ALA A 222 31.31 28.59 -6.28
N ASP A 223 32.26 29.51 -6.19
CA ASP A 223 33.63 29.24 -5.76
C ASP A 223 33.68 28.79 -4.29
N GLU A 224 32.90 29.45 -3.42
CA GLU A 224 32.85 29.08 -2.00
C GLU A 224 32.19 27.71 -1.80
N VAL A 225 31.12 27.39 -2.54
CA VAL A 225 30.52 26.05 -2.54
C VAL A 225 31.55 25.02 -2.98
N GLN A 226 32.25 25.26 -4.09
CA GLN A 226 33.27 24.34 -4.61
C GLN A 226 34.39 24.09 -3.59
N ARG A 227 34.87 25.16 -2.94
CA ARG A 227 35.89 25.07 -1.89
C ARG A 227 35.41 24.24 -0.70
N LEU A 228 34.17 24.44 -0.27
CA LEU A 228 33.58 23.71 0.87
C LEU A 228 33.34 22.23 0.53
N LEU A 229 32.89 21.92 -0.68
CA LEU A 229 32.72 20.53 -1.15
C LEU A 229 34.06 19.77 -1.22
N GLN A 230 35.15 20.47 -1.53
CA GLN A 230 36.50 19.90 -1.54
C GLN A 230 37.11 19.74 -0.14
N SER A 231 36.49 20.32 0.90
CA SER A 231 36.96 20.18 2.27
C SER A 231 36.68 18.78 2.82
N PRO A 232 37.62 18.15 3.55
CA PRO A 232 37.35 16.90 4.27
C PRO A 232 36.15 16.99 5.23
N ARG A 233 35.85 18.21 5.72
CA ARG A 233 34.71 18.47 6.61
C ARG A 233 33.36 18.25 5.93
N PHE A 234 33.28 18.37 4.60
CA PHE A 234 32.07 18.04 3.86
C PHE A 234 31.71 16.55 4.00
N GLY A 235 32.69 15.66 3.78
CA GLY A 235 32.51 14.22 3.96
C GLY A 235 32.12 13.85 5.39
N GLU A 236 32.71 14.49 6.39
CA GLU A 236 32.34 14.30 7.81
C GLU A 236 30.89 14.73 8.08
N ARG A 237 30.45 15.88 7.53
CA ARG A 237 29.11 16.41 7.71
C ARG A 237 28.05 15.54 7.03
N PHE A 238 28.25 15.22 5.75
CA PHE A 238 27.28 14.48 4.95
C PHE A 238 27.29 12.98 5.24
N GLY A 239 28.45 12.41 5.55
CA GLY A 239 28.58 11.00 5.92
C GLY A 239 27.75 10.64 7.15
N ARG A 240 27.55 11.57 8.10
CA ARG A 240 26.69 11.37 9.27
C ARG A 240 25.24 11.00 8.88
N HIS A 241 24.68 11.59 7.83
CA HIS A 241 23.32 11.27 7.39
C HIS A 241 23.19 9.81 6.95
N TRP A 242 24.20 9.28 6.26
CA TRP A 242 24.26 7.87 5.88
C TRP A 242 24.47 6.95 7.09
N LEU A 243 25.39 7.34 7.98
CA LEU A 243 25.67 6.59 9.20
C LEU A 243 24.42 6.49 10.10
N ASP A 244 23.63 7.55 10.20
CA ASP A 244 22.35 7.56 10.92
C ASP A 244 21.35 6.55 10.32
N VAL A 245 21.20 6.52 8.99
CA VAL A 245 20.30 5.58 8.30
C VAL A 245 20.71 4.13 8.53
N THR A 246 22.02 3.86 8.49
CA THR A 246 22.57 2.51 8.74
C THR A 246 22.59 2.14 10.23
N ARG A 247 22.19 3.04 11.13
CA ARG A 247 22.29 2.89 12.58
C ARG A 247 23.70 2.54 13.01
N PHE A 248 24.67 3.24 12.44
CA PHE A 248 26.07 3.06 12.77
C PHE A 248 26.30 3.21 14.27
N ALA A 249 26.96 2.22 14.86
CA ALA A 249 27.39 2.25 16.24
C ALA A 249 28.73 1.51 16.35
N GLU A 250 29.57 1.95 17.29
CA GLU A 250 30.80 1.24 17.64
C GLU A 250 30.54 0.18 18.73
N SER A 251 29.28 0.00 19.12
CA SER A 251 28.85 -1.01 20.07
C SER A 251 27.41 -1.46 19.84
N SER A 252 27.03 -2.60 20.41
CA SER A 252 25.65 -3.12 20.33
C SER A 252 24.63 -2.31 21.13
N GLY A 253 25.08 -1.41 22.01
CA GLY A 253 24.25 -0.76 23.03
C GLY A 253 23.75 -1.73 24.12
N GLY A 254 23.09 -1.16 25.15
CA GLY A 254 22.52 -1.91 26.27
C GLY A 254 23.47 -2.21 27.44
N GLY A 255 22.99 -2.95 28.45
CA GLY A 255 23.72 -3.19 29.71
C GLY A 255 24.93 -4.13 29.59
N ARG A 256 24.95 -5.04 28.60
CA ARG A 256 26.13 -5.84 28.22
C ARG A 256 26.51 -5.51 26.79
N SER A 257 27.16 -4.37 26.61
CA SER A 257 27.52 -3.83 25.30
C SER A 257 28.71 -4.60 24.71
N LEU A 258 28.52 -5.18 23.52
CA LEU A 258 29.62 -5.70 22.69
C LEU A 258 30.25 -4.54 21.93
N MET A 259 31.57 -4.47 21.88
CA MET A 259 32.29 -3.46 21.11
C MET A 259 32.56 -3.97 19.68
N TYR A 260 32.49 -3.08 18.71
CA TYR A 260 32.84 -3.33 17.31
C TYR A 260 34.16 -2.61 16.99
N PRO A 261 35.33 -3.21 17.32
CA PRO A 261 36.64 -2.52 17.29
C PRO A 261 37.09 -2.06 15.90
N HIS A 262 36.40 -2.47 14.84
CA HIS A 262 36.70 -2.12 13.46
C HIS A 262 35.57 -1.35 12.76
N ALA A 263 34.51 -0.97 13.48
CA ALA A 263 33.38 -0.22 12.93
C ALA A 263 33.82 1.12 12.33
N TRP A 264 34.82 1.79 12.94
CA TRP A 264 35.41 3.03 12.42
C TRP A 264 35.88 2.93 10.97
N ARG A 265 36.25 1.76 10.46
CA ARG A 265 36.65 1.59 9.05
C ARG A 265 35.50 1.84 8.09
N PHE A 266 34.29 1.45 8.48
CA PHE A 266 33.07 1.75 7.70
C PHE A 266 32.74 3.23 7.77
N ARG A 267 32.82 3.85 8.96
CA ARG A 267 32.68 5.32 9.11
C ARG A 267 33.64 6.06 8.19
N ASP A 268 34.92 5.74 8.23
CA ASP A 268 35.95 6.40 7.44
C ASP A 268 35.85 6.08 5.96
N TYR A 269 35.30 4.93 5.58
CA TYR A 269 34.93 4.64 4.19
C TYR A 269 33.81 5.56 3.72
N VAL A 270 32.72 5.69 4.49
CA VAL A 270 31.58 6.56 4.15
C VAL A 270 32.02 8.02 4.05
N ILE A 271 32.86 8.51 4.95
CA ILE A 271 33.38 9.88 4.93
C ILE A 271 34.24 10.18 3.69
N ARG A 272 34.94 9.16 3.14
CA ARG A 272 35.85 9.32 1.99
C ARG A 272 35.21 9.05 0.62
N SER A 273 33.95 8.62 0.59
CA SER A 273 33.23 8.23 -0.63
C SER A 273 32.59 9.41 -1.36
#